data_AF-A0A177A6A2-F1
#
_entry.id   AF-A0A177A6A2-F1
#
_cell.length_a   1.000
_cell.length_b   1.000
_cell.length_c   1.000
_cell.angle_alpha   90.00
_cell.angle_beta   90.00
_cell.angle_gamma   90.00
#
_symmetry.space_group_name_H-M   'P 1'
#
loop_
_entity.id
_entity.type
_entity.pdbx_description
1 polymer ?
#
loop_
_entity_poly.entity_id
_entity_poly.type
_entity_poly.pdbx_seq_one_letter_code
_entity_poly.pdbx_strand_id
1 'polypeptide(L)'
;MPLGLQAGSRLGGKGKGKEKAVRTARKAPVRSSQACNNHAQKAMRRAKSGTKALRDIRRQQLDTRLIIPKLSFQRLVREIAQDFKSNLRFQQSAILALQEAAECFLIREFEMTNLLAIHAKRVTIQAKDMPNGDVRGRIGWSSVSHASAAGSEYASVDLGSEKSIGRVVLFARSDLVEGTGSGFPVDFKIQGSGNGEAWMDLLVQTGFPAPLAGEGLVFAFPSVSVRWVRVAASKLGGVGGENGYRMQLGDFQVFA
;
A
#
# COMPACT_ATOMS: atom_id res chain seq x y z
N MET A 1 31.46 31.85 -56.85
CA MET A 1 31.66 31.74 -55.39
C MET A 1 31.63 30.25 -55.06
N PRO A 2 32.73 29.65 -54.54
CA PRO A 2 33.34 30.04 -53.28
C PRO A 2 34.87 30.25 -53.35
N LEU A 3 35.37 31.08 -52.43
CA LEU A 3 36.78 31.37 -52.19
C LEU A 3 37.38 30.28 -51.29
N GLY A 4 38.44 29.64 -51.77
CA GLY A 4 39.36 28.82 -50.99
C GLY A 4 40.68 29.54 -50.76
N LEU A 5 41.19 29.40 -49.54
CA LEU A 5 42.52 29.69 -49.00
C LEU A 5 43.66 29.99 -49.99
N GLN A 6 44.48 30.99 -49.65
CA GLN A 6 45.86 31.08 -50.14
C GLN A 6 46.85 31.29 -48.97
N ALA A 7 47.89 30.48 -49.00
CA ALA A 7 49.01 30.40 -48.07
C ALA A 7 50.15 31.38 -48.44
N GLY A 8 51.10 31.56 -47.53
CA GLY A 8 52.43 32.11 -47.81
C GLY A 8 53.03 32.84 -46.60
N SER A 9 53.80 32.18 -45.74
CA SER A 9 55.25 31.99 -45.83
C SER A 9 56.07 33.28 -45.64
N ARG A 10 56.93 33.31 -44.61
CA ARG A 10 58.14 34.14 -44.60
C ARG A 10 59.32 33.32 -44.07
N LEU A 11 60.37 33.40 -44.88
CA LEU A 11 61.68 32.79 -44.79
C LEU A 11 62.52 33.42 -43.68
N GLY A 12 63.52 32.68 -43.22
CA GLY A 12 64.85 33.25 -42.99
C GLY A 12 65.58 32.75 -41.76
N GLY A 13 66.77 32.17 -41.95
CA GLY A 13 67.76 32.07 -40.88
C GLY A 13 68.78 30.94 -41.04
N LYS A 14 69.84 31.17 -41.82
CA LYS A 14 71.02 30.30 -42.00
C LYS A 14 71.80 30.08 -40.68
N GLY A 15 72.38 28.89 -40.52
CA GLY A 15 73.52 28.63 -39.62
C GLY A 15 74.24 27.34 -39.99
N LYS A 16 75.47 27.45 -40.50
CA LYS A 16 76.34 26.34 -40.95
C LYS A 16 77.05 25.67 -39.76
N GLY A 17 77.31 24.35 -39.86
CA GLY A 17 78.65 23.84 -39.52
C GLY A 17 78.76 22.57 -38.68
N LYS A 18 79.31 21.55 -39.34
CA LYS A 18 80.26 20.52 -38.86
C LYS A 18 79.72 19.14 -38.47
N GLU A 19 80.40 18.20 -39.14
CA GLU A 19 80.28 16.77 -39.28
C GLU A 19 80.99 16.02 -38.14
N LYS A 20 80.51 14.82 -37.80
CA LYS A 20 81.25 13.53 -37.66
C LYS A 20 80.73 12.68 -36.49
N ALA A 21 80.18 11.51 -36.81
CA ALA A 21 80.70 10.19 -36.41
C ALA A 21 79.62 9.11 -36.58
N VAL A 22 79.90 8.18 -37.49
CA VAL A 22 79.18 6.92 -37.73
C VAL A 22 79.57 5.89 -36.67
N ARG A 23 78.59 5.14 -36.14
CA ARG A 23 78.72 3.75 -35.63
C ARG A 23 77.32 3.18 -35.34
N THR A 24 76.68 2.53 -36.32
CA THR A 24 76.54 1.06 -36.47
C THR A 24 75.90 0.29 -35.31
N ALA A 25 74.63 -0.08 -35.47
CA ALA A 25 74.13 -1.44 -35.23
C ALA A 25 72.83 -1.67 -36.03
N ARG A 26 72.81 -2.70 -36.89
CA ARG A 26 71.70 -3.10 -37.77
C ARG A 26 70.89 -4.24 -37.11
N LYS A 27 69.54 -4.15 -37.23
CA LYS A 27 68.48 -5.20 -37.40
C LYS A 27 68.45 -6.41 -36.43
N ALA A 28 67.34 -6.99 -35.95
CA ALA A 28 65.87 -6.83 -36.04
C ALA A 28 65.22 -7.80 -34.97
N PRO A 29 63.93 -8.19 -35.08
CA PRO A 29 62.78 -7.78 -34.28
C PRO A 29 62.41 -8.72 -33.12
N VAL A 30 61.93 -8.21 -31.98
CA VAL A 30 61.19 -9.02 -31.00
C VAL A 30 59.94 -8.28 -30.53
N ARG A 31 58.81 -8.83 -30.98
CA ARG A 31 57.43 -8.75 -30.47
C ARG A 31 57.04 -7.59 -29.56
N SER A 32 56.13 -6.79 -30.10
CA SER A 32 55.06 -6.07 -29.40
C SER A 32 54.59 -6.80 -28.13
N SER A 33 54.89 -6.26 -26.97
CA SER A 33 54.29 -6.75 -25.72
C SER A 33 54.41 -5.74 -24.58
N GLN A 34 53.99 -4.48 -24.77
CA GLN A 34 53.65 -3.65 -23.61
C GLN A 34 52.62 -2.57 -23.96
N ALA A 35 51.42 -3.01 -24.35
CA ALA A 35 50.21 -2.24 -24.04
C ALA A 35 49.89 -2.55 -22.57
N CYS A 36 50.50 -1.79 -21.65
CA CYS A 36 50.15 -1.88 -20.24
C CYS A 36 48.67 -1.50 -20.07
N ASN A 37 47.93 -2.44 -19.49
CA ASN A 37 46.50 -2.42 -19.27
C ASN A 37 46.03 -1.17 -18.53
N ASN A 38 45.56 -0.16 -19.26
CA ASN A 38 44.58 0.79 -18.74
C ASN A 38 43.18 0.15 -18.78
N HIS A 39 43.00 -0.94 -18.04
CA HIS A 39 41.67 -1.29 -17.54
C HIS A 39 41.36 -0.33 -16.39
N ALA A 40 41.18 0.94 -16.72
CA ALA A 40 40.36 1.82 -15.90
C ALA A 40 39.00 1.12 -15.83
N GLN A 41 38.71 0.46 -14.70
CA GLN A 41 37.40 -0.13 -14.43
C GLN A 41 36.39 0.98 -14.72
N LYS A 42 35.71 0.89 -15.87
CA LYS A 42 34.77 1.90 -16.32
C LYS A 42 33.74 1.99 -15.21
N ALA A 43 33.79 3.07 -14.43
CA ALA A 43 32.94 3.26 -13.27
C ALA A 43 31.52 2.89 -13.69
N MET A 44 30.97 1.83 -13.07
CA MET A 44 29.68 1.29 -13.46
C MET A 44 28.66 2.39 -13.23
N ARG A 45 28.28 3.09 -14.31
CA ARG A 45 27.40 4.24 -14.25
C ARG A 45 26.06 3.77 -13.68
N ARG A 46 25.79 4.14 -12.42
CA ARG A 46 24.50 3.89 -11.80
C ARG A 46 23.44 4.70 -12.55
N ALA A 47 22.34 4.05 -12.90
CA ALA A 47 21.19 4.77 -13.44
C ALA A 47 20.72 5.79 -12.39
N LYS A 48 20.25 6.95 -12.85
CA LYS A 48 19.65 7.95 -11.95
C LYS A 48 18.47 7.33 -11.21
N SER A 49 18.24 7.78 -9.97
CA SER A 49 17.06 7.39 -9.20
C SER A 49 15.79 7.61 -10.03
N GLY A 50 14.83 6.69 -9.94
CA GLY A 50 13.60 6.70 -10.74
C GLY A 50 13.72 6.16 -12.18
N THR A 51 14.92 6.12 -12.78
CA THR A 51 15.07 5.65 -14.18
C THR A 51 14.74 4.17 -14.35
N LYS A 52 15.16 3.33 -13.38
CA LYS A 52 14.82 1.90 -13.39
C LYS A 52 13.33 1.69 -13.14
N ALA A 53 12.78 2.36 -12.12
CA ALA A 53 11.35 2.27 -11.78
C ALA A 53 10.46 2.66 -12.97
N LEU A 54 10.74 3.76 -13.68
CA LEU A 54 9.98 4.17 -14.86
C LEU A 54 10.08 3.15 -16.03
N ARG A 55 11.25 2.53 -16.19
CA ARG A 55 11.42 1.46 -17.20
C ARG A 55 10.61 0.23 -16.83
N ASP A 56 10.59 -0.14 -15.56
CA ASP A 56 9.88 -1.30 -15.06
C ASP A 56 8.36 -1.06 -15.15
N ILE A 57 7.86 0.12 -14.79
CA ILE A 57 6.44 0.50 -14.96
C ILE A 57 6.00 0.36 -16.42
N ARG A 58 6.77 0.94 -17.36
CA ARG A 58 6.44 0.83 -18.80
C ARG A 58 6.43 -0.62 -19.28
N ARG A 59 7.37 -1.45 -18.80
CA ARG A 59 7.41 -2.86 -19.16
C ARG A 59 6.16 -3.59 -18.65
N GLN A 60 5.82 -3.41 -17.37
CA GLN A 60 4.66 -4.08 -16.77
C GLN A 60 3.32 -3.58 -17.31
N GLN A 61 3.24 -2.34 -17.81
CA GLN A 61 2.03 -1.84 -18.47
C GLN A 61 1.85 -2.35 -19.91
N LEU A 62 2.91 -2.85 -20.55
CA LEU A 62 2.85 -3.43 -21.88
C LEU A 62 2.58 -4.95 -21.84
N ASP A 63 3.08 -5.63 -20.82
CA ASP A 63 2.97 -7.08 -20.66
C ASP A 63 1.82 -7.44 -19.69
N THR A 64 1.02 -8.46 -20.02
CA THR A 64 -0.05 -8.96 -19.13
C THR A 64 0.39 -10.14 -18.24
N ARG A 65 1.70 -10.27 -18.02
CA ARG A 65 2.26 -11.38 -17.23
C ARG A 65 1.99 -11.18 -15.74
N LEU A 66 1.66 -12.27 -15.06
CA LEU A 66 1.52 -12.29 -13.61
C LEU A 66 2.84 -11.95 -12.91
N ILE A 67 2.79 -11.04 -11.94
CA ILE A 67 3.92 -10.49 -11.20
C ILE A 67 4.25 -11.38 -10.00
N ILE A 68 3.24 -11.97 -9.35
CA ILE A 68 3.43 -12.79 -8.16
C ILE A 68 3.88 -14.20 -8.59
N PRO A 69 4.93 -14.79 -7.95
CA PRO A 69 5.33 -16.16 -8.24
C PRO A 69 4.20 -17.16 -7.96
N LYS A 70 3.78 -17.91 -8.99
CA LYS A 70 2.66 -18.86 -8.93
C LYS A 70 2.74 -19.84 -7.77
N LEU A 71 3.93 -20.36 -7.47
CA LEU A 71 4.13 -21.33 -6.38
C LEU A 71 3.86 -20.70 -5.00
N SER A 72 4.32 -19.47 -4.77
CA SER A 72 4.11 -18.76 -3.50
C SER A 72 2.63 -18.42 -3.32
N PHE A 73 1.98 -17.92 -4.37
CA PHE A 73 0.54 -17.63 -4.35
C PHE A 73 -0.29 -18.90 -4.09
N GLN A 74 0.05 -20.00 -4.77
CA GLN A 74 -0.62 -21.29 -4.57
C GLN A 74 -0.50 -21.80 -3.13
N ARG A 75 0.67 -21.65 -2.48
CA ARG A 75 0.87 -22.04 -1.08
C ARG A 75 -0.04 -21.22 -0.16
N LEU A 76 -0.10 -19.91 -0.37
CA LEU A 76 -0.97 -19.00 0.39
C LEU A 76 -2.45 -19.35 0.25
N VAL A 77 -2.92 -19.61 -0.98
CA VAL A 77 -4.32 -20.00 -1.22
C VAL A 77 -4.67 -21.29 -0.46
N ARG A 78 -3.77 -22.27 -0.44
CA ARG A 78 -3.99 -23.54 0.26
C ARG A 78 -3.96 -23.37 1.77
N GLU A 79 -3.08 -22.52 2.29
CA GLU A 79 -3.00 -22.15 3.70
C GLU A 79 -4.33 -21.55 4.17
N ILE A 80 -4.81 -20.50 3.51
CA ILE A 80 -6.07 -19.82 3.85
C ILE A 80 -7.25 -20.79 3.73
N ALA A 81 -7.30 -21.60 2.67
CA ALA A 81 -8.42 -22.52 2.46
C ALA A 81 -8.50 -23.65 3.50
N GLN A 82 -7.36 -24.04 4.07
CA GLN A 82 -7.29 -25.10 5.08
C GLN A 82 -8.04 -24.70 6.37
N ASP A 83 -8.06 -23.42 6.71
CA ASP A 83 -8.79 -22.88 7.87
C ASP A 83 -10.31 -23.04 7.73
N PHE A 84 -10.83 -23.07 6.49
CA PHE A 84 -12.26 -23.24 6.23
C PHE A 84 -12.66 -24.70 6.05
N LYS A 85 -11.85 -25.49 5.34
CA LYS A 85 -12.13 -26.92 5.12
C LYS A 85 -10.83 -27.69 4.86
N SER A 86 -10.59 -28.70 5.68
CA SER A 86 -9.46 -29.61 5.49
C SER A 86 -9.59 -30.46 4.21
N ASN A 87 -8.46 -30.79 3.59
CA ASN A 87 -8.35 -31.72 2.46
C ASN A 87 -8.99 -31.25 1.13
N LEU A 88 -9.00 -29.94 0.88
CA LEU A 88 -9.44 -29.38 -0.40
C LEU A 88 -8.43 -29.66 -1.54
N ARG A 89 -8.95 -30.09 -2.69
CA ARG A 89 -8.18 -30.22 -3.94
C ARG A 89 -8.53 -29.03 -4.85
N PHE A 90 -7.51 -28.37 -5.37
CA PHE A 90 -7.66 -27.22 -6.26
C PHE A 90 -7.32 -27.62 -7.70
N GLN A 91 -8.18 -27.23 -8.63
CA GLN A 91 -7.87 -27.26 -10.06
C GLN A 91 -6.82 -26.18 -10.38
N GLN A 92 -5.94 -26.46 -11.36
CA GLN A 92 -4.92 -25.50 -11.76
C GLN A 92 -5.51 -24.17 -12.26
N SER A 93 -6.61 -24.22 -13.03
CA SER A 93 -7.31 -23.04 -13.52
C SER A 93 -7.94 -22.22 -12.39
N ALA A 94 -8.40 -22.85 -11.30
CA ALA A 94 -8.95 -22.14 -10.15
C ALA A 94 -7.87 -21.29 -9.45
N ILE A 95 -6.67 -21.85 -9.27
CA ILE A 95 -5.54 -21.10 -8.69
C ILE A 95 -5.13 -19.94 -9.61
N LEU A 96 -5.10 -20.15 -10.93
CA LEU A 96 -4.78 -19.08 -11.89
C LEU A 96 -5.84 -17.97 -11.86
N ALA A 97 -7.12 -18.31 -11.86
CA ALA A 97 -8.21 -17.34 -11.79
C ALA A 97 -8.15 -16.50 -10.50
N LEU A 98 -7.88 -17.15 -9.36
CA LEU A 98 -7.67 -16.44 -8.09
C LEU A 98 -6.47 -15.50 -8.14
N GLN A 99 -5.38 -15.91 -8.80
CA GLN A 99 -4.20 -15.08 -8.94
C GLN A 99 -4.44 -13.88 -9.84
N GLU A 100 -5.07 -14.09 -11.00
CA GLU A 100 -5.45 -13.01 -11.93
C GLU A 100 -6.36 -11.99 -11.24
N ALA A 101 -7.38 -12.46 -10.50
CA ALA A 101 -8.28 -11.58 -9.76
C ALA A 101 -7.53 -10.78 -8.67
N ALA A 102 -6.67 -11.44 -7.89
CA ALA A 102 -5.90 -10.80 -6.83
C ALA A 102 -4.92 -9.75 -7.36
N GLU A 103 -4.19 -10.06 -8.43
CA GLU A 103 -3.25 -9.10 -9.04
C GLU A 103 -3.97 -7.94 -9.70
N CYS A 104 -5.09 -8.18 -10.38
CA CYS A 104 -5.94 -7.12 -10.95
C CYS A 104 -6.46 -6.17 -9.86
N PHE A 105 -6.93 -6.72 -8.73
CA PHE A 105 -7.33 -5.94 -7.57
C PHE A 105 -6.19 -5.07 -7.04
N LEU A 106 -5.01 -5.65 -6.82
CA LEU A 106 -3.86 -4.90 -6.31
C LEU A 106 -3.40 -3.79 -7.27
N ILE A 107 -3.40 -4.04 -8.58
CA ILE A 107 -3.06 -3.02 -9.59
C ILE A 107 -4.04 -1.84 -9.47
N ARG A 108 -5.34 -2.12 -9.41
CA ARG A 108 -6.37 -1.07 -9.25
C ARG A 108 -6.18 -0.28 -7.96
N GLU A 109 -5.87 -0.95 -6.85
CA GLU A 109 -5.59 -0.28 -5.58
C GLU A 109 -4.35 0.62 -5.68
N PHE A 110 -3.26 0.15 -6.31
CA PHE A 110 -2.06 0.95 -6.51
C PHE A 110 -2.30 2.18 -7.40
N GLU A 111 -3.16 2.08 -8.42
CA GLU A 111 -3.57 3.25 -9.22
C GLU A 111 -4.26 4.32 -8.36
N MET A 112 -5.19 3.90 -7.50
CA MET A 112 -5.87 4.79 -6.55
C MET A 112 -4.89 5.41 -5.55
N THR A 113 -3.97 4.60 -4.98
CA THR A 113 -2.95 5.11 -4.04
C THR A 113 -2.07 6.19 -4.67
N ASN A 114 -1.74 6.01 -5.94
CA ASN A 114 -0.87 6.91 -6.66
C ASN A 114 -1.57 8.25 -6.91
N LEU A 115 -2.87 8.24 -7.24
CA LEU A 115 -3.68 9.46 -7.35
C LEU A 115 -3.75 10.23 -6.03
N LEU A 116 -3.93 9.53 -4.90
CA LEU A 116 -3.93 10.14 -3.57
C LEU A 116 -2.57 10.75 -3.19
N ALA A 117 -1.48 10.06 -3.49
CA ALA A 117 -0.14 10.58 -3.28
C ALA A 117 0.12 11.86 -4.10
N ILE A 118 -0.31 11.88 -5.37
CA ILE A 118 -0.20 13.05 -6.27
C ILE A 118 -1.07 14.20 -5.76
N HIS A 119 -2.29 13.93 -5.30
CA HIS A 119 -3.17 14.94 -4.69
C HIS A 119 -2.50 15.62 -3.48
N ALA A 120 -1.76 14.85 -2.67
CA ALA A 120 -0.95 15.34 -1.56
C ALA A 120 0.43 15.89 -1.97
N LYS A 121 0.67 16.18 -3.26
CA LYS A 121 1.93 16.72 -3.82
C LYS A 121 3.17 15.85 -3.55
N ARG A 122 3.00 14.53 -3.50
CA ARG A 122 4.08 13.55 -3.32
C ARG A 122 4.18 12.62 -4.54
N VAL A 123 5.35 11.99 -4.68
CA VAL A 123 5.64 10.97 -5.73
C VAL A 123 5.86 9.58 -5.10
N THR A 124 5.98 9.52 -3.77
CA THR A 124 6.14 8.27 -3.02
C THR A 124 4.82 7.92 -2.36
N ILE A 125 4.25 6.77 -2.75
CA ILE A 125 3.10 6.18 -2.07
C ILE A 125 3.49 5.74 -0.66
N GLN A 126 2.62 6.01 0.30
CA GLN A 126 2.77 5.65 1.71
C GLN A 126 1.58 4.78 2.15
N ALA A 127 1.70 4.10 3.29
CA ALA A 127 0.60 3.28 3.81
C ALA A 127 -0.71 4.07 3.98
N LYS A 128 -0.62 5.35 4.36
CA LYS A 128 -1.77 6.26 4.48
C LYS A 128 -2.46 6.60 3.14
N ASP A 129 -1.79 6.35 2.02
CA ASP A 129 -2.34 6.58 0.67
C ASP A 129 -3.04 5.32 0.13
N MET A 130 -2.79 4.15 0.74
CA MET A 130 -3.48 2.93 0.37
C MET A 130 -4.90 2.99 0.91
N PRO A 131 -5.94 2.82 0.06
CA PRO A 131 -7.33 2.75 0.50
C PRO A 131 -7.65 1.58 1.46
N ASN A 132 -6.67 0.78 1.87
CA ASN A 132 -6.87 -0.40 2.68
C ASN A 132 -6.30 -0.23 4.09
N GLY A 133 -7.22 -0.02 5.05
CA GLY A 133 -7.00 -0.23 6.49
C GLY A 133 -6.97 1.03 7.36
N ASP A 134 -6.93 2.23 6.78
CA ASP A 134 -7.16 3.49 7.49
C ASP A 134 -8.55 4.03 7.16
N VAL A 135 -9.16 4.71 8.11
CA VAL A 135 -10.59 4.66 8.44
C VAL A 135 -11.48 5.60 7.62
N ARG A 136 -10.99 6.01 6.44
CA ARG A 136 -11.65 6.97 5.55
C ARG A 136 -11.95 6.28 4.22
N GLY A 137 -13.18 5.81 4.07
CA GLY A 137 -13.68 5.20 2.82
C GLY A 137 -14.01 3.71 2.87
N ARG A 138 -14.07 3.06 4.05
CA ARG A 138 -14.62 1.71 4.14
C ARG A 138 -16.11 1.70 3.78
N ILE A 139 -16.51 0.68 3.00
CA ILE A 139 -17.88 0.15 3.01
C ILE A 139 -18.06 -0.38 4.43
N GLY A 140 -18.54 0.46 5.35
CA GLY A 140 -18.70 0.09 6.75
C GLY A 140 -19.57 -1.15 6.93
N TRP A 141 -19.58 -1.71 8.14
CA TRP A 141 -20.57 -2.73 8.49
C TRP A 141 -21.96 -2.10 8.57
N SER A 142 -23.00 -2.88 8.25
CA SER A 142 -24.38 -2.48 8.42
C SER A 142 -25.22 -3.66 8.88
N SER A 143 -26.07 -3.39 9.86
CA SER A 143 -27.08 -4.34 10.32
C SER A 143 -28.19 -4.55 9.29
N VAL A 144 -29.09 -5.47 9.62
CA VAL A 144 -30.41 -5.58 8.97
C VAL A 144 -31.18 -4.26 9.15
N SER A 145 -32.05 -3.96 8.18
CA SER A 145 -32.92 -2.78 8.21
C SER A 145 -34.13 -2.99 9.13
N HIS A 146 -34.43 -1.99 9.95
CA HIS A 146 -35.58 -1.95 10.83
C HIS A 146 -36.56 -0.85 10.42
N ALA A 147 -37.85 -1.09 10.64
CA ALA A 147 -38.91 -0.11 10.40
C ALA A 147 -38.94 1.01 11.46
N SER A 148 -38.31 0.81 12.62
CA SER A 148 -38.27 1.78 13.71
C SER A 148 -36.88 1.89 14.34
N ALA A 149 -36.60 3.04 14.97
CA ALA A 149 -35.36 3.27 15.69
C ALA A 149 -35.19 2.38 16.94
N ALA A 150 -36.27 1.77 17.45
CA ALA A 150 -36.25 0.96 18.67
C ALA A 150 -35.69 -0.47 18.46
N GLY A 151 -35.19 -0.78 17.26
CA GLY A 151 -34.50 -2.05 16.99
C GLY A 151 -33.23 -2.20 17.84
N SER A 152 -32.85 -3.44 18.11
CA SER A 152 -31.60 -3.77 18.79
C SER A 152 -30.67 -4.51 17.85
N GLU A 153 -29.43 -4.04 17.76
CA GLU A 153 -28.38 -4.57 16.90
C GLU A 153 -27.05 -4.51 17.64
N TYR A 154 -26.11 -5.39 17.29
CA TYR A 154 -24.79 -5.36 17.89
C TYR A 154 -23.68 -5.76 16.92
N ALA A 155 -22.48 -5.25 17.19
CA ALA A 155 -21.25 -5.68 16.54
C ALA A 155 -20.25 -6.13 17.62
N SER A 156 -19.69 -7.34 17.48
CA SER A 156 -18.79 -7.94 18.46
C SER A 156 -17.46 -8.37 17.84
N VAL A 157 -16.40 -8.31 18.64
CA VAL A 157 -15.04 -8.74 18.27
C VAL A 157 -14.51 -9.72 19.34
N ASP A 158 -13.99 -10.86 18.88
CA ASP A 158 -13.19 -11.79 19.70
C ASP A 158 -11.71 -11.38 19.64
N LEU A 159 -11.10 -11.13 20.79
CA LEU A 159 -9.67 -10.81 20.90
C LEU A 159 -8.78 -12.07 20.90
N GLY A 160 -9.39 -13.27 20.85
CA GLY A 160 -8.75 -14.58 20.83
C GLY A 160 -8.21 -15.05 22.19
N SER A 161 -8.00 -14.13 23.12
CA SER A 161 -7.51 -14.35 24.49
C SER A 161 -8.02 -13.22 25.39
N GLU A 162 -8.03 -13.42 26.70
CA GLU A 162 -8.30 -12.32 27.63
C GLU A 162 -7.20 -11.26 27.53
N LYS A 163 -7.62 -10.01 27.37
CA LYS A 163 -6.75 -8.83 27.34
C LYS A 163 -7.33 -7.75 28.22
N SER A 164 -6.46 -7.04 28.93
CA SER A 164 -6.82 -5.79 29.61
C SER A 164 -7.07 -4.74 28.54
N ILE A 165 -8.27 -4.16 28.51
CA ILE A 165 -8.66 -3.09 27.59
C ILE A 165 -9.12 -1.88 28.37
N GLY A 166 -8.84 -0.66 27.87
CA GLY A 166 -9.31 0.59 28.50
C GLY A 166 -9.93 1.58 27.53
N ARG A 167 -9.94 1.26 26.23
CA ARG A 167 -10.41 2.18 25.20
C ARG A 167 -10.94 1.45 23.97
N VAL A 168 -12.06 1.96 23.47
CA VAL A 168 -12.62 1.59 22.17
C VAL A 168 -12.68 2.84 21.31
N VAL A 169 -12.38 2.69 20.01
CA VAL A 169 -12.56 3.75 19.03
C VAL A 169 -13.55 3.28 17.98
N LEU A 170 -14.64 4.03 17.83
CA LEU A 170 -15.68 3.78 16.83
C LEU A 170 -15.57 4.81 15.73
N PHE A 171 -15.79 4.35 14.50
CA PHE A 171 -15.81 5.23 13.34
C PHE A 171 -17.18 5.17 12.72
N ALA A 172 -17.73 6.33 12.38
CA ALA A 172 -18.96 6.38 11.62
C ALA A 172 -18.69 6.07 10.15
N ARG A 173 -19.69 5.45 9.53
CA ARG A 173 -19.66 5.10 8.12
C ARG A 173 -19.66 6.39 7.28
N SER A 174 -18.85 6.45 6.22
CA SER A 174 -18.55 7.69 5.49
C SER A 174 -18.99 7.71 4.03
N ASP A 175 -19.48 6.58 3.50
CA ASP A 175 -19.75 6.37 2.08
C ASP A 175 -21.21 6.58 1.64
N LEU A 176 -22.16 6.68 2.59
CA LEU A 176 -23.60 6.74 2.27
C LEU A 176 -24.12 8.16 2.02
N VAL A 177 -23.68 9.11 2.83
CA VAL A 177 -24.02 10.54 2.69
C VAL A 177 -22.78 11.33 3.10
N GLU A 178 -22.31 12.21 2.22
CA GLU A 178 -21.12 13.00 2.49
C GLU A 178 -21.25 13.75 3.82
N GLY A 179 -20.28 13.53 4.71
CA GLY A 179 -20.14 14.26 5.97
C GLY A 179 -21.05 13.84 7.12
N THR A 180 -21.96 12.88 6.96
CA THR A 180 -22.85 12.46 8.06
C THR A 180 -22.68 10.99 8.41
N GLY A 181 -22.52 10.68 9.71
CA GLY A 181 -22.52 9.33 10.27
C GLY A 181 -23.89 8.69 10.22
N SER A 182 -24.43 8.56 9.01
CA SER A 182 -25.72 7.94 8.70
C SER A 182 -25.77 6.52 9.28
N GLY A 183 -26.88 6.19 9.95
CA GLY A 183 -27.03 4.90 10.63
C GLY A 183 -26.13 4.68 11.86
N PHE A 184 -25.37 5.67 12.34
CA PHE A 184 -24.64 5.53 13.61
C PHE A 184 -25.62 5.40 14.78
N PRO A 185 -25.40 4.50 15.75
CA PRO A 185 -26.35 4.27 16.83
C PRO A 185 -26.49 5.49 17.74
N VAL A 186 -27.74 5.79 18.14
CA VAL A 186 -28.09 6.93 18.99
C VAL A 186 -27.95 6.56 20.47
N ASP A 187 -28.48 5.40 20.85
CA ASP A 187 -28.35 4.83 22.20
C ASP A 187 -27.64 3.50 22.09
N PHE A 188 -26.47 3.38 22.72
CA PHE A 188 -25.67 2.15 22.67
C PHE A 188 -24.84 1.95 23.92
N LYS A 189 -24.42 0.70 24.11
CA LYS A 189 -23.55 0.27 25.20
C LYS A 189 -22.30 -0.36 24.64
N ILE A 190 -21.15 -0.06 25.25
CA ILE A 190 -19.94 -0.84 25.06
C ILE A 190 -19.92 -1.88 26.17
N GLN A 191 -19.84 -3.15 25.78
CA GLN A 191 -19.92 -4.26 26.70
C GLN A 191 -18.71 -5.19 26.53
N GLY A 192 -18.26 -5.74 27.63
CA GLY A 192 -17.17 -6.73 27.68
C GLY A 192 -17.67 -8.09 28.12
N SER A 193 -17.00 -9.16 27.69
CA SER A 193 -17.29 -10.52 28.15
C SER A 193 -16.04 -11.41 28.16
N GLY A 194 -15.93 -12.29 29.14
CA GLY A 194 -14.89 -13.33 29.19
C GLY A 194 -15.25 -14.55 28.32
N ASN A 195 -16.53 -14.90 28.24
CA ASN A 195 -17.02 -16.14 27.60
C ASN A 195 -17.86 -15.92 26.33
N GLY A 196 -18.21 -14.67 26.01
CA GLY A 196 -19.08 -14.33 24.88
C GLY A 196 -20.58 -14.47 25.16
N GLU A 197 -20.98 -14.89 26.36
CA GLU A 197 -22.37 -15.13 26.75
C GLU A 197 -22.85 -14.14 27.83
N ALA A 198 -22.04 -13.95 28.87
CA ALA A 198 -22.31 -13.01 29.95
C ALA A 198 -21.62 -11.67 29.67
N TRP A 199 -22.41 -10.61 29.51
CA TRP A 199 -21.94 -9.30 29.10
C TRP A 199 -22.08 -8.29 30.24
N MET A 200 -21.00 -7.54 30.51
CA MET A 200 -21.01 -6.42 31.45
C MET A 200 -20.96 -5.09 30.71
N ASP A 201 -21.68 -4.10 31.21
CA ASP A 201 -21.67 -2.74 30.67
C ASP A 201 -20.38 -2.02 31.08
N LEU A 202 -19.52 -1.72 30.11
CA LEU A 202 -18.30 -0.93 30.30
C LEU A 202 -18.57 0.56 30.15
N LEU A 203 -19.48 0.91 29.23
CA LEU A 203 -19.91 2.27 28.96
C LEU A 203 -21.35 2.27 28.42
N VAL A 204 -22.13 3.27 28.82
CA VAL A 204 -23.49 3.49 28.32
C VAL A 204 -23.55 4.88 27.72
N GLN A 205 -24.04 4.97 26.49
CA GLN A 205 -24.23 6.21 25.76
C GLN A 205 -25.69 6.34 25.35
N THR A 206 -26.27 7.53 25.58
CA THR A 206 -27.64 7.86 25.21
C THR A 206 -27.67 9.19 24.47
N GLY A 207 -28.55 9.31 23.47
CA GLY A 207 -28.76 10.54 22.70
C GLY A 207 -27.51 10.98 21.92
N PHE A 208 -26.65 10.05 21.50
CA PHE A 208 -25.43 10.39 20.78
C PHE A 208 -25.78 11.01 19.42
N PRO A 209 -25.29 12.22 19.11
CA PRO A 209 -25.56 12.84 17.83
C PRO A 209 -24.84 12.07 16.71
N ALA A 210 -25.42 12.06 15.50
CA ALA A 210 -24.75 11.48 14.35
C ALA A 210 -23.40 12.20 14.12
N PRO A 211 -22.26 11.51 14.27
CA PRO A 211 -20.94 12.14 14.19
C PRO A 211 -20.59 12.48 12.74
N LEU A 212 -19.60 13.38 12.57
CA LEU A 212 -19.00 13.60 11.26
C LEU A 212 -18.21 12.35 10.84
N ALA A 213 -18.27 12.05 9.55
CA ALA A 213 -17.57 10.89 9.03
C ALA A 213 -16.04 11.12 8.96
N GLY A 214 -15.25 10.11 9.32
CA GLY A 214 -13.79 10.11 9.15
C GLY A 214 -12.96 10.53 10.37
N GLU A 215 -13.57 10.87 11.51
CA GLU A 215 -12.90 10.98 12.80
C GLU A 215 -13.22 9.78 13.70
N GLY A 216 -12.22 9.33 14.46
CA GLY A 216 -12.37 8.23 15.42
C GLY A 216 -12.95 8.74 16.73
N LEU A 217 -14.13 8.26 17.08
CA LEU A 217 -14.78 8.56 18.36
C LEU A 217 -14.18 7.70 19.46
N VAL A 218 -13.51 8.35 20.40
CA VAL A 218 -12.82 7.67 21.50
C VAL A 218 -13.76 7.50 22.68
N PHE A 219 -13.93 6.26 23.11
CA PHE A 219 -14.67 5.87 24.31
C PHE A 219 -13.71 5.18 25.28
N ALA A 220 -13.40 5.86 26.38
CA ALA A 220 -12.52 5.35 27.43
C ALA A 220 -13.33 4.92 28.65
N PHE A 221 -12.87 3.86 29.32
CA PHE A 221 -13.47 3.29 30.52
C PHE A 221 -12.38 2.64 31.39
N PRO A 222 -12.64 2.35 32.68
CA PRO A 222 -11.66 1.68 33.54
C PRO A 222 -11.14 0.40 32.91
N SER A 223 -9.85 0.11 33.07
CA SER A 223 -9.25 -1.07 32.43
C SER A 223 -9.88 -2.37 32.95
N VAL A 224 -10.36 -3.23 32.05
CA VAL A 224 -10.95 -4.53 32.42
C VAL A 224 -10.36 -5.64 31.54
N SER A 225 -10.12 -6.81 32.13
CA SER A 225 -9.70 -8.02 31.41
C SER A 225 -10.91 -8.71 30.79
N VAL A 226 -10.98 -8.75 29.46
CA VAL A 226 -12.03 -9.43 28.70
C VAL A 226 -11.47 -10.07 27.45
N ARG A 227 -12.17 -11.07 26.92
CA ARG A 227 -11.87 -11.69 25.63
C ARG A 227 -12.72 -11.10 24.51
N TRP A 228 -13.96 -10.76 24.80
CA TRP A 228 -14.93 -10.26 23.84
C TRP A 228 -15.32 -8.84 24.17
N VAL A 229 -15.49 -8.03 23.12
CA VAL A 229 -16.03 -6.67 23.23
C VAL A 229 -17.12 -6.50 22.19
N ARG A 230 -18.24 -5.88 22.57
CA ARG A 230 -19.29 -5.52 21.63
C ARG A 230 -19.81 -4.11 21.85
N VAL A 231 -20.32 -3.54 20.77
CA VAL A 231 -21.18 -2.35 20.80
C VAL A 231 -22.60 -2.83 20.58
N ALA A 232 -23.47 -2.63 21.57
CA ALA A 232 -24.86 -3.03 21.52
C ALA A 232 -25.75 -1.79 21.44
N ALA A 233 -26.40 -1.60 20.29
CA ALA A 233 -27.36 -0.54 20.07
C ALA A 233 -28.75 -0.92 20.60
N SER A 234 -29.36 0.04 21.28
CA SER A 234 -30.76 0.00 21.75
C SER A 234 -31.64 1.05 21.05
N LYS A 235 -31.00 2.02 20.38
CA LYS A 235 -31.66 2.95 19.47
C LYS A 235 -30.80 3.16 18.22
N LEU A 236 -31.34 2.75 17.08
CA LEU A 236 -30.69 2.77 15.78
C LEU A 236 -30.71 4.17 15.15
N GLY A 237 -29.71 4.44 14.31
CA GLY A 237 -29.64 5.67 13.52
C GLY A 237 -30.51 5.58 12.29
N GLY A 238 -31.09 6.71 11.87
CA GLY A 238 -31.72 6.82 10.56
C GLY A 238 -30.68 6.81 9.45
N VAL A 239 -31.00 6.16 8.33
CA VAL A 239 -30.11 6.12 7.15
C VAL A 239 -30.59 7.15 6.12
N GLY A 240 -29.78 8.15 5.82
CA GLY A 240 -30.09 9.16 4.81
C GLY A 240 -30.30 8.52 3.42
N GLY A 241 -31.42 8.86 2.78
CA GLY A 241 -31.79 8.33 1.46
C GLY A 241 -32.66 7.06 1.48
N GLU A 242 -32.93 6.48 2.66
CA GLU A 242 -33.81 5.31 2.82
C GLU A 242 -34.84 5.53 3.94
N ASN A 243 -36.04 4.95 3.79
CA ASN A 243 -37.00 4.83 4.90
C ASN A 243 -36.64 3.60 5.75
N GLY A 244 -35.63 3.73 6.62
CA GLY A 244 -35.23 2.65 7.51
C GLY A 244 -34.21 3.07 8.57
N TYR A 245 -34.11 2.24 9.62
CA TYR A 245 -33.18 2.41 10.72
C TYR A 245 -32.21 1.23 10.76
N ARG A 246 -30.92 1.52 10.94
CA ARG A 246 -29.84 0.53 10.98
C ARG A 246 -28.79 0.92 11.99
N MET A 247 -27.97 -0.04 12.41
CA MET A 247 -26.69 0.23 13.04
C MET A 247 -25.61 0.10 11.98
N GLN A 248 -24.86 1.18 11.77
CA GLN A 248 -23.78 1.25 10.79
C GLN A 248 -22.52 1.79 11.45
N LEU A 249 -21.42 1.08 11.22
CA LEU A 249 -20.11 1.44 11.74
C LEU A 249 -19.10 1.38 10.58
N GLY A 250 -18.30 2.43 10.43
CA GLY A 250 -17.17 2.43 9.50
C GLY A 250 -16.05 1.50 9.97
N ASP A 251 -15.81 1.48 11.28
CA ASP A 251 -14.82 0.61 11.91
C ASP A 251 -15.04 0.48 13.43
N PHE A 252 -14.48 -0.56 14.02
CA PHE A 252 -14.53 -0.85 15.45
C PHE A 252 -13.15 -1.31 15.92
N GLN A 253 -12.45 -0.46 16.66
CA GLN A 253 -11.10 -0.70 17.15
C GLN A 253 -11.09 -0.83 18.67
N VAL A 254 -10.45 -1.87 19.18
CA VAL A 254 -10.28 -2.13 20.61
C VAL A 254 -8.81 -1.97 20.96
N PHE A 255 -8.51 -1.21 22.01
CA PHE A 255 -7.15 -0.96 22.47
C PHE A 255 -6.93 -1.56 23.86
N ALA A 256 -5.86 -2.36 23.95
CA ALA A 256 -5.31 -2.90 25.18
C ALA A 256 -4.34 -1.90 25.83
#